data_AF-A0A3A8NEH9-F1
#
_entry.id   AF-A0A3A8NEH9-F1
#
_cell.length_a   1.000
_cell.length_b   1.000
_cell.length_c   1.000
_cell.angle_alpha   90.00
_cell.angle_beta   90.00
_cell.angle_gamma   90.00
#
_symmetry.space_group_name_H-M   'P 1'
#
loop_
_entity.id
_entity.type
_entity.pdbx_description
1 polymer ?
#
loop_
_entity_poly.entity_id
_entity_poly.type
_entity_poly.pdbx_seq_one_letter_code
_entity_poly.pdbx_strand_id
1 'polypeptide(L)' 'MKGYPLDALHEEIAFLAYYLHWDHDTLLGLEHRDRRRWCEEVSRINREVGGSSKKEKSLLDL' A
#
# COMPACT_ATOMS: atom_id res chain seq x y z
N MET A 1 7.07 -25.31 0.97
CA MET A 1 6.87 -23.93 0.47
C MET A 1 5.86 -23.26 1.36
N LYS A 2 6.23 -22.21 2.09
CA LYS A 2 5.23 -21.33 2.75
C LYS A 2 4.73 -20.39 1.66
N GLY A 3 3.47 -20.57 1.25
CA GLY A 3 2.84 -19.66 0.29
C GLY A 3 2.80 -18.24 0.83
N TYR A 4 2.69 -17.27 -0.08
CA TYR A 4 2.50 -15.88 0.33
C TYR A 4 1.17 -15.76 1.11
N PRO A 5 1.15 -15.13 2.29
CA PRO A 5 -0.08 -14.99 3.05
C PRO A 5 -1.09 -14.16 2.24
N LEU A 6 -2.25 -14.75 1.96
CA LEU A 6 -3.30 -14.13 1.15
C LEU A 6 -3.81 -12.82 1.78
N ASP A 7 -3.83 -12.76 3.11
CA ASP A 7 -4.25 -11.57 3.86
C ASP A 7 -3.29 -10.39 3.58
N ALA A 8 -1.97 -10.64 3.57
CA ALA A 8 -0.99 -9.60 3.24
C ALA A 8 -1.09 -9.14 1.79
N LEU A 9 -1.46 -10.03 0.87
CA LEU A 9 -1.70 -9.66 -0.54
C LEU A 9 -2.87 -8.69 -0.65
N HIS A 10 -4.00 -8.99 0.01
CA HIS A 10 -5.17 -8.12 -0.01
C HIS A 10 -4.87 -6.75 0.62
N GLU A 11 -4.13 -6.71 1.72
CA GLU A 11 -3.70 -5.45 2.35
C GLU A 11 -2.83 -4.60 1.41
N GLU A 12 -1.83 -5.21 0.75
CA GLU A 12 -0.96 -4.52 -0.21
C GLU A 12 -1.76 -3.95 -1.39
N ILE A 13 -2.67 -4.74 -1.95
CA ILE A 13 -3.52 -4.31 -3.08
C ILE A 13 -4.45 -3.18 -2.64
N ALA A 14 -5.12 -3.31 -1.50
CA ALA A 14 -6.03 -2.28 -1.00
C ALA A 14 -5.28 -0.97 -0.72
N PHE A 15 -4.10 -1.05 -0.13
CA PHE A 15 -3.24 0.11 0.14
C PHE A 15 -2.86 0.83 -1.16
N LEU A 16 -2.33 0.10 -2.14
CA LEU A 16 -1.91 0.71 -3.40
C LEU A 16 -3.10 1.22 -4.23
N ALA A 17 -4.22 0.51 -4.26
CA ALA A 17 -5.44 0.96 -4.92
C ALA A 17 -5.96 2.27 -4.31
N TYR A 18 -5.89 2.41 -2.98
CA TYR A 18 -6.33 3.62 -2.29
C TYR A 18 -5.45 4.83 -2.60
N TYR A 19 -4.12 4.67 -2.58
CA TYR A 19 -3.19 5.81 -2.74
C TYR A 19 -2.84 6.12 -4.20
N LEU A 20 -2.81 5.11 -5.08
CA LEU A 20 -2.39 5.27 -6.47
C LEU A 20 -3.56 5.21 -7.46
N HIS A 21 -4.75 4.81 -7.00
CA HIS A 21 -5.94 4.64 -7.83
C HIS A 21 -5.74 3.72 -9.05
N TRP A 22 -4.79 2.79 -8.95
CA TRP A 22 -4.59 1.75 -9.95
C TRP A 22 -5.70 0.72 -9.88
N ASP A 23 -6.02 0.12 -11.02
CA ASP A 23 -7.00 -0.94 -11.09
C ASP A 23 -6.47 -2.25 -10.49
N HIS A 24 -7.40 -3.14 -10.18
CA HIS A 24 -7.10 -4.41 -9.51
C HIS A 24 -6.22 -5.33 -10.35
N ASP A 25 -6.42 -5.36 -11.67
CA ASP A 25 -5.69 -6.26 -12.57
C ASP A 25 -4.23 -5.82 -12.70
N THR A 26 -3.99 -4.51 -12.78
CA THR A 26 -2.65 -3.92 -12.75
C THR A 26 -1.91 -4.31 -11.47
N LEU A 27 -2.57 -4.23 -10.31
CA LEU A 27 -1.96 -4.56 -9.01
C LEU A 27 -1.69 -6.05 -8.84
N LEU A 28 -2.57 -6.92 -9.35
CA LEU A 28 -2.37 -8.36 -9.37
C LEU A 28 -1.28 -8.79 -10.35
N GLY A 29 -1.08 -8.04 -11.44
CA GLY A 29 -0.03 -8.27 -12.42
C GLY A 29 1.38 -7.92 -11.94
N LEU A 30 1.52 -7.15 -10.85
CA LEU A 30 2.81 -6.81 -10.27
C LEU A 30 3.46 -8.02 -9.59
N GLU A 31 4.77 -8.18 -9.82
CA GLU A 31 5.55 -9.13 -9.03
C GLU A 31 5.46 -8.77 -7.54
N HIS A 32 5.48 -9.80 -6.70
CA HIS A 32 5.39 -9.62 -5.25
C HIS A 32 6.45 -8.64 -4.71
N ARG A 33 7.67 -8.68 -5.25
CA ARG A 33 8.76 -7.76 -4.88
C ARG A 33 8.46 -6.32 -5.27
N ASP A 34 7.92 -6.10 -6.46
CA ASP A 34 7.59 -4.76 -6.95
C ASP A 34 6.46 -4.16 -6.13
N ARG A 35 5.42 -4.95 -5.86
CA ARG A 35 4.30 -4.49 -5.03
C ARG A 35 4.76 -4.03 -3.64
N ARG A 36 5.63 -4.81 -2.98
CA ARG A 36 6.23 -4.42 -1.70
C ARG A 36 7.04 -3.13 -1.80
N ARG A 37 7.86 -3.00 -2.84
CA ARG A 37 8.64 -1.79 -3.10
C ARG A 37 7.72 -0.57 -3.26
N TRP A 38 6.63 -0.69 -4.02
CA TRP A 38 5.66 0.39 -4.17
C TRP A 38 5.00 0.77 -2.84
N CYS A 39 4.64 -0.21 -2.00
CA CYS A 39 4.13 0.08 -0.65
C CYS A 39 5.12 0.91 0.19
N GLU A 40 6.42 0.57 0.12
CA GLU A 40 7.48 1.30 0.83
C GLU A 40 7.65 2.73 0.30
N GLU A 41 7.64 2.91 -1.02
CA GLU A 41 7.78 4.21 -1.68
C GLU A 41 6.60 5.13 -1.37
N VAL A 42 5.36 4.63 -1.50
CA VAL A 42 4.14 5.38 -1.15
C VAL A 42 4.16 5.77 0.33
N SER A 43 4.57 4.85 1.21
CA SER A 43 4.73 5.14 2.63
C SER A 43 5.81 6.19 2.91
N ARG A 44 6.91 6.21 2.15
CA ARG A 44 7.95 7.23 2.27
C ARG A 44 7.42 8.60 1.87
N ILE A 45 6.79 8.71 0.70
CA ILE A 45 6.19 9.95 0.20
C ILE A 45 5.14 10.47 1.18
N ASN A 46 4.25 9.59 1.67
CA ASN A 46 3.21 10.00 2.61
C ASN A 46 3.78 10.52 3.94
N ARG A 47 4.91 9.97 4.42
CA ARG A 47 5.61 10.51 5.60
C ARG A 47 6.25 11.87 5.33
N GLU A 48 6.83 12.07 4.15
CA GLU A 48 7.46 13.34 3.76
C GLU A 48 6.40 14.45 3.56
N VAL A 49 5.29 14.14 2.88
CA VAL A 49 4.18 15.06 2.65
C VAL A 49 3.40 15.32 3.94
N GLY A 50 3.05 14.27 4.68
CA GLY A 50 2.34 14.35 5.97
C GLY A 50 3.16 15.00 7.09
N GLY A 51 4.49 14.99 6.99
CA GLY A 51 5.39 15.76 7.87
C GLY A 51 5.21 17.27 7.76
N SER A 52 4.60 17.75 6.66
CA SER A 52 4.30 19.16 6.40
C SER A 52 2.84 19.53 6.67
N SER A 53 1.95 18.54 6.83
CA SER A 53 0.52 18.75 7.10
C SER A 53 -0.03 17.60 7.95
N LYS A 54 0.02 17.82 9.27
CA LYS A 54 -0.99 17.46 10.27
C LYS A 54 -1.63 16.07 10.14
N LYS A 55 -1.19 15.13 11.00
CA LYS A 55 -1.93 13.95 11.50
C LYS A 55 -3.32 13.79 10.88
N GLU A 56 -3.41 13.26 9.66
CA GLU A 56 -4.69 12.82 9.15
C GLU A 56 -5.01 11.52 9.87
N LYS A 57 -6.02 11.65 10.73
CA LYS A 57 -6.60 10.68 11.65
C LYS A 57 -6.38 9.25 11.17
N SER A 58 -5.66 8.50 12.00
CA SER A 58 -5.57 7.05 11.96
C SER A 58 -6.95 6.48 11.62
N LEU A 59 -7.09 5.87 10.45
CA LEU A 59 -8.28 5.13 10.03
C LEU A 59 -8.44 3.82 10.83
N LEU A 60 -7.63 3.62 11.87
CA LEU A 60 -7.74 2.57 12.88
C LEU A 60 -8.29 3.09 14.24
N ASP A 61 -8.77 4.33 14.32
CA ASP A 61 -9.57 4.83 15.46
C ASP A 61 -11.09 4.59 15.26
N LEU A 62 -11.47 3.43 14.73
CA LEU A 62 -12.87 2.99 14.61
C LEU A 62 -13.08 1.65 15.30
#